data_AF-A0A1X2IIP2-F1
#
_entry.id   AF-A0A1X2IIP2-F1
#
_cell.length_a   1.000
_cell.length_b   1.000
_cell.length_c   1.000
_cell.angle_alpha   90.00
_cell.angle_beta   90.00
_cell.angle_gamma   90.00
#
_symmetry.space_group_name_H-M   'P 1'
#
loop_
_entity.id
_entity.type
_entity.pdbx_description
1 polymer ?
#
loop_
_entity_poly.entity_id
_entity_poly.type
_entity_poly.pdbx_seq_one_letter_code
_entity_poly.pdbx_strand_id
1 'polypeptide(L)'
;MTGDDCLPNVARDSVGQKFIRFLAFLPRPGLLGFLLSVLILICVALFILLFGESPRLRHGIVGKAHKFLTSTFPNVISLLLRKLIGQRNLKRLSSCWSYCCESRNPFLQIFFVLLTSVSIGGFLVFALPHIPGIYLGPIHLYIIPCQIIWLYVAYYIACSADPGTVTKENALFYIDLFPYDELLYTSKDCTTCLLPKPPRSKHCSMCKSCISKLDHHCAWLNQCVGYNNHRYFFLFLFTLTQFCAYGFYLCFQVYRGMIIEWGLDHAYLLDRRTGEQIPLSFRKAMTHILHRDRIIGSIGILSFVITVVVFIFMVYQLYLAGRGLTTNEAFKWEMLEDAIDRGDIWIVEETLTTKPTTNGSTATSSNETRQFARNRRQKTKPDPSNTISSIKERQVKSLDEVDNIYDLGFKQNLLQVFFPKIPPH
;
A
#
# COMPACT_ATOMS: atom_id res chain seq x y z
N MET A 1 43.19 14.80 -79.05
CA MET A 1 41.74 14.80 -79.33
C MET A 1 41.08 14.17 -78.11
N THR A 2 40.69 15.01 -77.14
CA THR A 2 39.31 15.44 -76.82
C THR A 2 38.70 14.44 -75.82
N GLY A 3 38.54 14.76 -74.53
CA GLY A 3 37.49 15.66 -73.97
C GLY A 3 36.14 14.91 -73.97
N ASP A 4 35.25 14.92 -72.99
CA ASP A 4 35.08 15.59 -71.71
C ASP A 4 34.05 14.75 -70.89
N ASP A 5 33.99 14.95 -69.57
CA ASP A 5 32.78 15.13 -68.74
C ASP A 5 32.83 14.45 -67.36
N CYS A 6 33.27 15.25 -66.39
CA CYS A 6 32.95 15.11 -64.97
C CYS A 6 31.51 15.61 -64.72
N LEU A 7 30.69 14.80 -64.05
CA LEU A 7 29.53 15.27 -63.28
C LEU A 7 29.59 14.73 -61.85
N PRO A 8 29.49 15.58 -60.81
CA PRO A 8 29.44 15.13 -59.42
C PRO A 8 28.00 14.72 -59.05
N ASN A 9 27.84 13.49 -58.58
CA ASN A 9 26.59 13.00 -58.00
C ASN A 9 26.37 13.68 -56.63
N VAL A 10 25.61 14.79 -56.62
CA VAL A 10 25.12 15.44 -55.41
C VAL A 10 24.03 14.55 -54.82
N ALA A 11 24.41 13.69 -53.87
CA ALA A 11 23.46 12.96 -53.04
C ALA A 11 22.67 13.96 -52.17
N ARG A 12 21.36 14.07 -52.42
CA ARG A 12 20.42 14.81 -51.57
C ARG A 12 20.40 14.19 -50.17
N ASP A 13 21.01 14.88 -49.22
CA ASP A 13 20.82 14.67 -47.79
C ASP A 13 19.32 14.85 -47.45
N SER A 14 18.60 13.74 -47.33
CA SER A 14 17.23 13.78 -46.83
C SER A 14 17.23 14.10 -45.33
N VAL A 15 16.24 14.89 -44.90
CA VAL A 15 16.00 15.25 -43.49
C VAL A 15 15.98 14.01 -42.57
N GLY A 16 15.60 12.84 -43.11
CA GLY A 16 15.62 11.55 -42.41
C GLY A 16 17.01 11.05 -42.03
N GLN A 17 18.04 11.26 -42.86
CA GLN A 17 19.42 10.85 -42.53
C GLN A 17 20.07 11.75 -41.46
N LYS A 18 19.72 13.04 -41.44
CA LYS A 18 20.14 13.96 -40.37
C LYS A 18 19.45 13.62 -39.04
N PHE A 19 18.19 13.19 -39.06
CA PHE A 19 17.47 12.75 -37.86
C PHE A 19 18.02 11.43 -37.28
N ILE A 20 18.36 10.46 -38.13
CA ILE A 20 18.95 9.19 -37.69
C ILE A 20 20.37 9.41 -37.13
N ARG A 21 21.17 10.29 -37.74
CA ARG A 21 22.50 10.67 -37.20
C ARG A 21 22.40 11.47 -35.90
N PHE A 22 21.37 12.31 -35.72
CA PHE A 22 21.12 13.03 -34.48
C PHE A 22 20.71 12.08 -33.33
N LEU A 23 19.87 11.08 -33.60
CA LEU A 23 19.51 10.04 -32.63
C LEU A 23 20.70 9.14 -32.24
N ALA A 24 21.69 8.97 -33.13
CA ALA A 24 22.93 8.27 -32.83
C ALA A 24 23.92 9.08 -31.99
N PHE A 25 23.75 10.41 -31.90
CA PHE A 25 24.58 11.33 -31.11
C PHE A 25 24.04 11.58 -29.70
N LEU A 26 22.79 11.17 -29.42
CA LEU A 26 22.26 11.19 -28.06
C LEU A 26 22.98 10.10 -27.25
N PRO A 27 23.59 10.44 -26.09
CA PRO A 27 24.19 9.45 -25.23
C PRO A 27 23.11 8.44 -24.86
N ARG A 28 23.24 7.18 -25.31
CA ARG A 28 22.35 6.11 -24.87
C ARG A 28 22.43 6.10 -23.35
N PRO A 29 21.35 6.42 -22.61
CA PRO A 29 21.40 6.30 -21.18
C PRO A 29 21.80 4.86 -20.90
N GLY A 30 22.92 4.65 -20.20
CA GLY A 30 23.31 3.30 -19.80
C GLY A 30 22.13 2.64 -19.09
N LEU A 31 22.08 1.30 -19.04
CA LEU A 31 20.99 0.57 -18.38
C LEU A 31 20.62 1.17 -17.01
N LEU A 32 21.60 1.69 -16.27
CA LEU A 32 21.38 2.43 -15.02
C LEU A 32 20.58 3.73 -15.20
N GLY A 33 20.90 4.56 -16.18
CA GLY A 33 20.13 5.77 -16.50
C GLY A 33 18.70 5.44 -16.96
N PHE A 34 18.54 4.35 -17.72
CA PHE A 34 17.20 3.85 -18.08
C PHE A 34 16.42 3.39 -16.84
N LEU A 35 17.00 2.55 -15.99
CA LEU A 35 16.36 2.06 -14.76
C LEU A 35 16.03 3.20 -13.78
N LEU A 36 16.93 4.19 -13.64
CA LEU A 36 16.68 5.39 -12.84
C LEU A 36 15.54 6.22 -13.42
N SER A 37 15.49 6.38 -14.74
CA SER A 37 14.38 7.11 -15.39
C SER A 37 13.04 6.39 -15.22
N VAL A 38 13.02 5.06 -15.28
CA VAL A 38 11.82 4.24 -15.00
C VAL A 38 11.41 4.37 -13.54
N LEU A 39 12.36 4.32 -12.60
CA LEU A 39 12.09 4.49 -11.17
C LEU A 39 11.52 5.89 -10.87
N ILE A 40 12.13 6.93 -11.43
CA ILE A 40 11.64 8.32 -11.30
C ILE A 40 10.24 8.43 -11.91
N LEU A 41 10.00 7.85 -13.09
CA LEU A 41 8.70 7.84 -13.73
C LEU A 41 7.64 7.16 -12.85
N ILE A 42 7.96 6.00 -12.26
CA ILE A 42 7.08 5.29 -11.32
C ILE A 42 6.81 6.16 -10.10
N CYS A 43 7.85 6.77 -9.50
CA CYS A 43 7.69 7.63 -8.32
C CYS A 43 6.82 8.85 -8.62
N VAL A 44 7.00 9.50 -9.78
CA VAL A 44 6.19 10.63 -10.24
C VAL A 44 4.75 10.19 -10.52
N ALA A 45 4.56 9.05 -11.18
CA ALA A 45 3.23 8.51 -11.43
C ALA A 45 2.50 8.19 -10.13
N LEU A 46 3.16 7.53 -9.18
CA LEU A 46 2.62 7.26 -7.85
C LEU A 46 2.30 8.55 -7.10
N PHE A 47 3.18 9.55 -7.14
CA PHE A 47 2.92 10.86 -6.53
C PHE A 47 1.67 11.54 -7.12
N ILE A 48 1.53 11.56 -8.45
CA ILE A 48 0.36 12.14 -9.12
C ILE A 48 -0.91 11.35 -8.77
N LEU A 49 -0.85 10.02 -8.75
CA LEU A 49 -2.00 9.18 -8.43
C LEU A 49 -2.44 9.34 -6.96
N LEU A 50 -1.50 9.44 -6.03
CA LEU A 50 -1.78 9.56 -4.59
C LEU A 50 -2.19 10.98 -4.19
N PHE A 51 -1.44 11.99 -4.63
CA PHE A 51 -1.63 13.38 -4.16
C PHE A 51 -2.43 14.24 -5.13
N GLY A 52 -2.86 13.70 -6.27
CA GLY A 52 -3.57 14.46 -7.29
C GLY A 52 -5.01 14.84 -6.94
N GLU A 53 -5.70 14.06 -6.11
CA GLU A 53 -6.99 14.45 -5.54
C GLU A 53 -6.84 15.31 -4.28
N SER A 54 -5.62 15.43 -3.73
CA SER A 54 -5.39 16.20 -2.52
C SER A 54 -5.87 17.65 -2.72
N PRO A 55 -6.61 18.22 -1.77
CA PRO A 55 -7.22 19.55 -1.92
C PRO A 55 -6.24 20.66 -2.28
N ARG A 56 -4.99 20.55 -1.82
CA ARG A 56 -3.91 21.50 -2.09
C ARG A 56 -3.42 21.45 -3.54
N LEU A 57 -3.50 20.29 -4.20
CA LEU A 57 -2.91 20.02 -5.51
C LEU A 57 -3.94 19.79 -6.63
N ARG A 58 -5.21 19.53 -6.28
CA ARG A 58 -6.30 19.20 -7.22
C ARG A 58 -6.55 20.26 -8.31
N HIS A 59 -6.30 21.53 -7.99
CA HIS A 59 -6.49 22.65 -8.92
C HIS A 59 -5.23 22.98 -9.75
N GLY A 60 -4.09 22.37 -9.42
CA GLY A 60 -2.79 22.59 -10.07
C GLY A 60 -2.49 21.64 -11.22
N ILE A 61 -1.21 21.61 -11.64
CA ILE A 61 -0.72 20.71 -12.70
C ILE A 61 -0.86 19.25 -12.29
N VAL A 62 -0.58 18.94 -11.02
CA VAL A 62 -0.68 17.58 -10.46
C VAL A 62 -2.13 17.10 -10.51
N GLY A 63 -3.10 17.91 -10.09
CA GLY A 63 -4.52 17.57 -10.19
C GLY A 63 -5.02 17.40 -11.63
N LYS A 64 -4.55 18.22 -12.58
CA LYS A 64 -4.84 18.02 -14.01
C LYS A 64 -4.25 16.71 -14.54
N ALA A 65 -3.00 16.41 -14.19
CA ALA A 65 -2.33 15.15 -14.59
C ALA A 65 -3.03 13.93 -13.96
N HIS A 66 -3.45 14.05 -12.71
CA HIS A 66 -4.26 13.03 -12.03
C HIS A 66 -5.57 12.80 -12.75
N LYS A 67 -6.36 13.86 -13.01
CA LYS A 67 -7.62 13.76 -13.76
C LYS A 67 -7.41 13.14 -15.14
N PHE A 68 -6.30 13.47 -15.80
CA PHE A 68 -5.94 12.81 -17.05
C PHE A 68 -5.71 11.31 -16.85
N LEU A 69 -4.88 10.90 -15.89
CA LEU A 69 -4.54 9.50 -15.62
C LEU A 69 -5.71 8.67 -15.09
N THR A 70 -6.60 9.25 -14.29
CA THR A 70 -7.69 8.52 -13.61
C THR A 70 -9.02 8.59 -14.33
N SER A 71 -9.24 9.63 -15.15
CA SER A 71 -10.50 9.80 -15.88
C SER A 71 -10.28 9.80 -17.39
N THR A 72 -9.50 10.74 -17.93
CA THR A 72 -9.41 10.94 -19.38
C THR A 72 -8.76 9.76 -20.11
N PHE A 73 -7.61 9.30 -19.63
CA PHE A 73 -6.84 8.21 -20.23
C PHE A 73 -7.58 6.87 -20.18
N PRO A 74 -8.17 6.44 -19.04
CA PRO A 74 -9.02 5.26 -18.98
C PRO A 74 -10.24 5.38 -19.89
N ASN A 75 -10.86 6.55 -20.01
CA ASN A 75 -11.98 6.78 -20.93
C ASN A 75 -11.56 6.66 -22.39
N VAL A 76 -10.41 7.22 -22.78
CA VAL A 76 -9.85 7.07 -24.13
C VAL A 76 -9.52 5.61 -24.42
N ILE A 77 -8.87 4.90 -23.49
CA ILE A 77 -8.62 3.47 -23.62
C ILE A 77 -9.93 2.69 -23.75
N SER A 78 -10.93 2.97 -22.92
CA SER A 78 -12.23 2.30 -22.96
C SER A 78 -12.94 2.53 -24.30
N LEU A 79 -12.86 3.74 -24.87
CA LEU A 79 -13.38 4.04 -26.21
C LEU A 79 -12.61 3.29 -27.32
N LEU A 80 -11.28 3.24 -27.23
CA LEU A 80 -10.44 2.51 -28.19
C LEU A 80 -10.70 1.01 -28.11
N LEU A 81 -10.72 0.42 -26.91
CA LEU A 81 -11.06 -0.98 -26.68
C LEU A 81 -12.49 -1.27 -27.16
N ARG A 82 -13.45 -0.38 -26.89
CA ARG A 82 -14.82 -0.51 -27.42
C ARG A 82 -14.82 -0.64 -28.94
N LYS A 83 -13.97 0.13 -29.64
CA LYS A 83 -13.84 0.10 -31.10
C LYS A 83 -13.11 -1.15 -31.60
N LEU A 84 -12.09 -1.63 -30.89
CA LEU A 84 -11.25 -2.76 -31.28
C LEU A 84 -11.90 -4.13 -31.01
N ILE A 85 -12.40 -4.35 -29.80
CA ILE A 85 -12.92 -5.66 -29.36
C ILE A 85 -14.45 -5.69 -29.21
N GLY A 86 -15.12 -4.55 -29.35
CA GLY A 86 -16.57 -4.44 -29.27
C GLY A 86 -17.13 -4.33 -27.85
N GLN A 87 -18.32 -3.74 -27.73
CA GLN A 87 -19.00 -3.49 -26.45
C GLN A 87 -19.23 -4.75 -25.60
N ARG A 88 -19.59 -5.88 -26.23
CA ARG A 88 -19.85 -7.14 -25.52
C ARG A 88 -18.59 -7.67 -24.83
N ASN A 89 -17.45 -7.66 -25.52
CA ASN A 89 -16.19 -8.13 -24.95
C ASN A 89 -15.62 -7.14 -23.92
N LEU A 90 -15.81 -5.83 -24.12
CA LEU A 90 -15.44 -4.83 -23.12
C LEU A 90 -16.22 -4.99 -21.81
N LYS A 91 -17.53 -5.26 -21.89
CA LYS A 91 -18.33 -5.60 -20.70
C LYS A 91 -17.84 -6.88 -20.04
N ARG A 92 -17.52 -7.94 -20.80
CA ARG A 92 -16.95 -9.17 -20.25
C ARG A 92 -15.62 -8.91 -19.53
N LEU A 93 -14.71 -8.13 -20.13
CA LEU A 93 -13.45 -7.73 -19.49
C LEU A 93 -13.68 -6.93 -18.22
N SER A 94 -14.60 -5.96 -18.24
CA SER A 94 -14.96 -5.17 -17.06
C SER A 94 -15.58 -6.03 -15.96
N SER A 95 -16.44 -7.01 -16.30
CA SER A 95 -16.98 -7.96 -15.33
C SER A 95 -15.90 -8.90 -14.78
N CYS A 96 -14.96 -9.36 -15.61
CA CYS A 96 -13.81 -10.15 -15.16
C CYS A 96 -12.92 -9.33 -14.22
N TRP A 97 -12.64 -8.07 -14.56
CA TRP A 97 -11.88 -7.15 -13.73
C TRP A 97 -12.56 -6.93 -12.37
N SER A 98 -13.85 -6.60 -12.37
CA SER A 98 -14.62 -6.39 -11.15
C SER A 98 -14.69 -7.68 -10.32
N TYR A 99 -14.83 -8.85 -10.97
CA TYR A 99 -14.71 -10.13 -10.27
C TYR A 99 -13.33 -10.29 -9.62
N CYS A 100 -12.24 -10.14 -10.38
CA CYS A 100 -10.89 -10.41 -9.88
C CYS A 100 -10.43 -9.41 -8.80
N CYS A 101 -10.75 -8.11 -8.96
CA CYS A 101 -10.17 -7.02 -8.16
C CYS A 101 -11.15 -6.33 -7.20
N GLU A 102 -12.46 -6.38 -7.47
CA GLU A 102 -13.48 -5.62 -6.72
C GLU A 102 -14.49 -6.52 -5.99
N SER A 103 -14.36 -7.84 -6.13
CA SER A 103 -15.24 -8.82 -5.49
C SER A 103 -14.45 -9.72 -4.55
N ARG A 104 -15.15 -10.30 -3.56
CA ARG A 104 -14.54 -11.27 -2.64
C ARG A 104 -14.34 -12.60 -3.36
N ASN A 105 -13.09 -12.94 -3.66
CA ASN A 105 -12.74 -14.14 -4.40
C ASN A 105 -11.27 -14.54 -4.11
N PRO A 106 -10.90 -15.83 -4.24
CA PRO A 106 -9.57 -16.31 -3.86
C PRO A 106 -8.48 -16.06 -4.92
N PHE A 107 -8.77 -15.33 -6.02
CA PHE A 107 -7.84 -15.21 -7.15
C PHE A 107 -6.46 -14.68 -6.74
N LEU A 108 -6.40 -13.59 -5.97
CA LEU A 108 -5.12 -13.04 -5.51
C LEU A 108 -4.42 -13.94 -4.50
N GLN A 109 -5.18 -14.74 -3.72
CA GLN A 109 -4.59 -15.73 -2.82
C GLN A 109 -3.92 -16.86 -3.60
N ILE A 110 -4.60 -17.37 -4.64
CA ILE A 110 -4.07 -18.37 -5.55
C ILE A 110 -2.84 -17.83 -6.28
N PHE A 111 -2.93 -16.59 -6.80
CA PHE A 111 -1.81 -15.94 -7.47
C PHE A 111 -0.59 -15.81 -6.55
N PHE A 112 -0.80 -15.35 -5.30
CA PHE A 112 0.28 -15.28 -4.30
C PHE A 112 0.93 -16.64 -4.06
N VAL A 113 0.13 -17.67 -3.75
CA VAL A 113 0.64 -19.02 -3.48
C VAL A 113 1.36 -19.60 -4.68
N LEU A 114 0.84 -19.42 -5.90
CA LEU A 114 1.50 -19.89 -7.12
C LEU A 114 2.83 -19.18 -7.35
N LEU A 115 2.85 -17.84 -7.26
CA LEU A 115 4.06 -17.05 -7.47
C LEU A 115 5.16 -17.41 -6.47
N THR A 116 4.82 -17.54 -5.18
CA THR A 116 5.78 -17.92 -4.15
C THR A 116 6.25 -19.36 -4.34
N SER A 117 5.33 -20.30 -4.60
CA SER A 117 5.68 -21.72 -4.76
C SER A 117 6.57 -21.97 -5.97
N VAL A 118 6.31 -21.31 -7.11
CA VAL A 118 7.15 -21.40 -8.31
C VAL A 118 8.53 -20.80 -8.05
N SER A 119 8.60 -19.64 -7.37
CA SER A 119 9.87 -19.01 -7.03
C SER A 119 10.69 -19.86 -6.06
N ILE A 120 10.04 -20.45 -5.05
CA ILE A 120 10.67 -21.38 -4.10
C ILE A 120 11.14 -22.63 -4.83
N GLY A 121 10.30 -23.25 -5.68
CA GLY A 121 10.68 -24.41 -6.47
C GLY A 121 11.90 -24.13 -7.36
N GLY A 122 11.90 -22.99 -8.05
CA GLY A 122 13.06 -22.54 -8.83
C GLY A 122 14.30 -22.35 -7.96
N PHE A 123 14.17 -21.75 -6.78
CA PHE A 123 15.28 -21.60 -5.84
C PHE A 123 15.83 -22.95 -5.37
N LEU A 124 14.96 -23.89 -4.98
CA LEU A 124 15.35 -25.21 -4.50
C LEU A 124 16.03 -26.06 -5.58
N VAL A 125 15.61 -25.91 -6.85
CA VAL A 125 16.21 -26.66 -7.96
C VAL A 125 17.53 -26.04 -8.42
N PHE A 126 17.60 -24.72 -8.54
CA PHE A 126 18.73 -24.05 -9.19
C PHE A 126 19.73 -23.41 -8.22
N ALA A 127 19.28 -22.87 -7.08
CA ALA A 127 20.16 -22.17 -6.14
C ALA A 127 20.63 -23.06 -4.98
N LEU A 128 19.76 -23.91 -4.43
CA LEU A 128 20.09 -24.78 -3.29
C LEU A 128 21.28 -25.74 -3.54
N PRO A 129 21.51 -26.29 -4.75
CA PRO A 129 22.68 -27.13 -5.02
C PRO A 129 24.03 -26.42 -4.80
N HIS A 130 24.06 -25.08 -4.80
CA HIS A 130 25.23 -24.27 -4.49
C HIS A 130 25.39 -23.96 -2.99
N ILE A 131 24.59 -24.59 -2.13
CA ILE A 131 24.59 -24.41 -0.67
C ILE A 131 24.81 -25.78 -0.01
N PRO A 132 25.85 -25.96 0.83
CA PRO A 132 26.85 -24.98 1.22
C PRO A 132 27.81 -24.63 0.09
N GLY A 133 28.30 -23.40 0.10
CA GLY A 133 29.26 -22.87 -0.87
C GLY A 133 30.23 -21.91 -0.19
N ILE A 134 31.09 -21.26 -0.97
CA ILE A 134 32.19 -20.41 -0.46
C ILE A 134 31.70 -19.34 0.55
N TYR A 135 30.53 -18.77 0.32
CA TYR A 135 29.95 -17.71 1.16
C TYR A 135 28.79 -18.17 2.07
N LEU A 136 28.32 -19.41 1.92
CA LEU A 136 27.12 -19.90 2.59
C LEU A 136 27.42 -21.22 3.30
N GLY A 137 27.36 -21.21 4.63
CA GLY A 137 27.57 -22.41 5.44
C GLY A 137 26.36 -23.37 5.44
N PRO A 138 26.53 -24.58 5.98
CA PRO A 138 25.50 -25.62 6.00
C PRO A 138 24.27 -25.26 6.85
N ILE A 139 24.37 -24.27 7.75
CA ILE A 139 23.24 -23.79 8.57
C ILE A 139 22.02 -23.38 7.72
N HIS A 140 22.27 -22.89 6.50
CA HIS A 140 21.21 -22.45 5.59
C HIS A 140 20.30 -23.60 5.16
N LEU A 141 20.77 -24.86 5.15
CA LEU A 141 19.97 -26.05 4.85
C LEU A 141 18.84 -26.28 5.86
N TYR A 142 18.99 -25.77 7.09
CA TYR A 142 17.95 -25.84 8.13
C TYR A 142 17.09 -24.58 8.16
N ILE A 143 17.69 -23.41 7.95
CA ILE A 143 16.96 -22.13 7.98
C ILE A 143 15.98 -22.02 6.81
N ILE A 144 16.37 -22.44 5.61
CA ILE A 144 15.52 -22.35 4.39
C ILE A 144 14.17 -23.07 4.57
N PRO A 145 14.10 -24.36 4.93
CA PRO A 145 12.81 -25.03 5.11
C PRO A 145 11.99 -24.42 6.24
N CYS A 146 12.62 -23.99 7.34
CA CYS A 146 11.91 -23.31 8.43
C CYS A 146 11.26 -22.00 7.96
N GLN A 147 11.98 -21.19 7.18
CA GLN A 147 11.45 -19.94 6.62
C GLN A 147 10.32 -20.18 5.61
N ILE A 148 10.42 -21.22 4.78
CA ILE A 148 9.36 -21.61 3.84
C ILE A 148 8.08 -21.99 4.60
N ILE A 149 8.19 -22.85 5.61
CA ILE A 149 7.05 -23.25 6.45
C ILE A 149 6.45 -22.03 7.13
N TRP A 150 7.29 -21.18 7.73
CA TRP A 150 6.85 -20.00 8.45
C TRP A 150 6.13 -18.98 7.57
N LEU A 151 6.57 -18.78 6.32
CA LEU A 151 5.87 -17.93 5.36
C LEU A 151 4.42 -18.36 5.15
N TYR A 152 4.19 -19.65 4.87
CA TYR A 152 2.84 -20.16 4.61
C TYR A 152 1.98 -20.21 5.88
N VAL A 153 2.58 -20.49 7.04
CA VAL A 153 1.87 -20.44 8.33
C VAL A 153 1.42 -19.01 8.64
N ALA A 154 2.32 -18.03 8.56
CA ALA A 154 1.99 -16.62 8.82
C ALA A 154 0.90 -16.12 7.84
N TYR A 155 1.00 -16.48 6.57
CA TYR A 155 0.00 -16.14 5.56
C TYR A 155 -1.37 -16.78 5.84
N TYR A 156 -1.39 -18.07 6.21
CA TYR A 156 -2.62 -18.78 6.59
C TYR A 156 -3.29 -18.14 7.80
N ILE A 157 -2.53 -17.82 8.85
CA ILE A 157 -3.04 -17.13 10.05
C ILE A 157 -3.66 -15.79 9.65
N ALA A 158 -2.97 -14.99 8.82
CA ALA A 158 -3.47 -13.71 8.36
C ALA A 158 -4.73 -13.82 7.48
N CYS A 159 -4.92 -14.92 6.74
CA CYS A 159 -6.10 -15.17 5.91
C CYS A 159 -7.31 -15.73 6.69
N SER A 160 -7.08 -16.35 7.85
CA SER A 160 -8.11 -17.08 8.61
C SER A 160 -8.54 -16.37 9.90
N ALA A 161 -7.73 -15.44 10.41
CA ALA A 161 -8.05 -14.70 11.62
C ALA A 161 -9.25 -13.76 11.42
N ASP A 162 -10.23 -13.83 12.32
CA ASP A 162 -11.40 -12.95 12.32
C ASP A 162 -10.96 -11.47 12.37
N PRO A 163 -11.43 -10.62 11.46
CA PRO A 163 -11.10 -9.19 11.46
C PRO A 163 -11.75 -8.36 12.56
N GLY A 164 -12.62 -8.95 13.38
CA GLY A 164 -13.50 -8.21 14.29
C GLY A 164 -14.84 -7.96 13.64
N THR A 165 -15.44 -9.02 13.10
CA THR A 165 -16.77 -8.96 12.50
C THR A 165 -17.80 -8.58 13.56
N VAL A 166 -18.56 -7.51 13.31
CA VAL A 166 -19.58 -7.02 14.21
C VAL A 166 -20.86 -7.83 14.00
N THR A 167 -21.32 -8.46 15.08
CA THR A 167 -22.57 -9.21 15.17
C THR A 167 -23.49 -8.56 16.20
N LYS A 168 -24.72 -9.05 16.36
CA LYS A 168 -25.65 -8.48 17.36
C LYS A 168 -25.17 -8.73 18.79
N GLU A 169 -24.47 -9.84 19.00
CA GLU A 169 -23.99 -10.30 20.29
C GLU A 169 -22.78 -9.49 20.77
N ASN A 170 -21.91 -9.05 19.85
CA ASN A 170 -20.68 -8.33 20.19
C ASN A 170 -20.71 -6.83 19.86
N ALA A 171 -21.81 -6.30 19.30
CA ALA A 171 -21.90 -4.89 18.92
C ALA A 171 -21.68 -3.95 20.12
N LEU A 172 -22.30 -4.25 21.26
CA LEU A 172 -22.15 -3.45 22.49
C LEU A 172 -20.72 -3.46 23.00
N PHE A 173 -20.02 -4.61 22.96
CA PHE A 173 -18.62 -4.68 23.34
C PHE A 173 -17.75 -3.69 22.55
N TYR A 174 -17.95 -3.60 21.23
CA TYR A 174 -17.18 -2.66 20.41
C TYR A 174 -17.62 -1.19 20.58
N ILE A 175 -18.88 -0.95 20.95
CA ILE A 175 -19.37 0.39 21.30
C ILE A 175 -18.72 0.87 22.60
N ASP A 176 -18.61 -0.01 23.60
CA ASP A 176 -18.00 0.34 24.88
C ASP A 176 -16.47 0.49 24.79
N LEU A 177 -15.86 -0.19 23.80
CA LEU A 177 -14.41 -0.16 23.59
C LEU A 177 -13.90 1.19 23.04
N PHE A 178 -14.71 1.90 22.27
CA PHE A 178 -14.32 3.17 21.64
C PHE A 178 -15.42 4.21 21.87
N PRO A 179 -15.11 5.41 22.40
CA PRO A 179 -16.10 6.48 22.52
C PRO A 179 -16.50 7.05 21.16
N TYR A 180 -17.72 7.59 21.04
CA TYR A 180 -18.11 8.43 19.90
C TYR A 180 -17.49 9.83 20.05
N ASP A 181 -16.91 10.36 18.98
CA ASP A 181 -16.32 11.72 18.95
C ASP A 181 -17.32 12.79 18.45
N GLU A 182 -18.51 12.37 18.05
CA GLU A 182 -19.57 13.21 17.45
C GLU A 182 -19.14 14.02 16.21
N LEU A 183 -18.00 13.67 15.62
CA LEU A 183 -17.40 14.32 14.46
C LEU A 183 -17.17 13.33 13.31
N LEU A 184 -16.22 12.40 13.50
CA LEU A 184 -15.91 11.34 12.54
C LEU A 184 -16.82 10.12 12.72
N TYR A 185 -17.29 9.92 13.95
CA TYR A 185 -18.13 8.81 14.39
C TYR A 185 -19.23 9.33 15.31
N THR A 186 -20.44 9.36 14.78
CA THR A 186 -21.69 9.62 15.51
C THR A 186 -22.45 8.31 15.69
N SER A 187 -23.28 8.23 16.73
CA SER A 187 -24.18 7.10 16.92
C SER A 187 -25.16 6.97 15.75
N LYS A 188 -25.14 5.80 15.10
CA LYS A 188 -26.04 5.45 13.99
C LYS A 188 -26.07 3.94 13.77
N ASP A 189 -27.12 3.48 13.11
CA ASP A 189 -27.22 2.09 12.71
C ASP A 189 -26.65 1.87 11.31
N CYS A 190 -26.10 0.67 11.08
CA CYS A 190 -25.77 0.23 9.73
C CYS A 190 -27.06 -0.20 9.01
N THR A 191 -27.46 0.52 7.96
CA THR A 191 -28.66 0.19 7.17
C THR A 191 -28.60 -1.16 6.47
N THR A 192 -27.40 -1.67 6.15
CA THR A 192 -27.22 -2.99 5.52
C THR A 192 -27.24 -4.15 6.53
N CYS A 193 -26.54 -4.01 7.66
CA CYS A 193 -26.44 -5.06 8.67
C CYS A 193 -27.56 -5.01 9.72
N LEU A 194 -28.32 -3.90 9.79
CA LEU A 194 -29.38 -3.66 10.77
C LEU A 194 -28.90 -3.84 12.21
N LEU A 195 -27.75 -3.26 12.53
CA LEU A 195 -27.14 -3.27 13.86
C LEU A 195 -26.56 -1.90 14.21
N PRO A 196 -26.47 -1.56 15.51
CA PRO A 196 -25.78 -0.36 15.98
C PRO A 196 -24.34 -0.36 15.50
N LYS A 197 -23.89 0.73 14.87
CA LYS A 197 -22.57 0.80 14.28
C LYS A 197 -21.55 1.26 15.33
N PRO A 198 -20.60 0.42 15.77
CA PRO A 198 -19.58 0.85 16.72
C PRO A 198 -18.70 1.96 16.14
N PRO A 199 -18.12 2.84 16.97
CA PRO A 199 -17.12 3.79 16.51
C PRO A 199 -15.95 3.07 15.82
N ARG A 200 -15.31 3.74 14.87
CA ARG A 200 -14.21 3.17 14.06
C ARG A 200 -14.57 1.96 13.19
N SER A 201 -15.82 1.51 13.21
CA SER A 201 -16.28 0.44 12.32
C SER A 201 -16.72 0.95 10.95
N LYS A 202 -16.74 0.05 9.96
CA LYS A 202 -17.29 0.32 8.63
C LYS A 202 -17.86 -0.95 7.99
N HIS A 203 -18.99 -0.81 7.30
CA HIS A 203 -19.55 -1.87 6.48
C HIS A 203 -18.66 -2.08 5.26
N CYS A 204 -18.11 -3.28 5.11
CA CYS A 204 -17.38 -3.68 3.93
C CYS A 204 -18.31 -4.39 2.96
N SER A 205 -18.55 -3.80 1.79
CA SER A 205 -19.42 -4.37 0.75
C SER A 205 -18.89 -5.69 0.17
N MET A 206 -17.57 -5.94 0.26
CA MET A 206 -16.96 -7.20 -0.18
C MET A 206 -17.14 -8.31 0.86
N CYS A 207 -16.96 -8.00 2.16
CA CYS A 207 -17.18 -8.96 3.24
C CYS A 207 -18.65 -9.13 3.64
N LYS A 208 -19.53 -8.19 3.23
CA LYS A 208 -20.96 -8.14 3.57
C LYS A 208 -21.22 -8.03 5.08
N SER A 209 -20.30 -7.41 5.81
CA SER A 209 -20.37 -7.26 7.26
C SER A 209 -19.77 -5.92 7.71
N CYS A 210 -20.20 -5.47 8.89
CA CYS A 210 -19.49 -4.40 9.60
C CYS A 210 -18.26 -4.98 10.28
N ILE A 211 -17.12 -4.29 10.12
CA ILE A 211 -15.85 -4.69 10.72
C ILE A 211 -15.45 -3.60 11.73
N SER A 212 -15.13 -4.00 12.95
CA SER A 212 -14.65 -3.12 14.02
C SER A 212 -13.23 -2.60 13.73
N LYS A 213 -12.98 -1.32 14.04
CA LYS A 213 -11.73 -0.61 13.72
C LYS A 213 -11.19 -0.97 12.32
N LEU A 214 -12.05 -0.85 11.30
CA LEU A 214 -11.69 -1.29 9.94
C LEU A 214 -10.49 -0.46 9.43
N ASP A 215 -9.44 -1.16 9.01
CA ASP A 215 -8.31 -0.56 8.32
C ASP A 215 -8.58 -0.48 6.82
N HIS A 216 -8.62 -1.65 6.17
CA HIS A 216 -8.95 -1.78 4.76
C HIS A 216 -9.46 -3.19 4.46
N HIS A 217 -10.00 -3.38 3.26
CA HIS A 217 -10.21 -4.71 2.72
C HIS A 217 -8.95 -5.13 1.96
N CYS A 218 -8.29 -6.20 2.40
CA CYS A 218 -7.09 -6.69 1.77
C CYS A 218 -7.45 -7.83 0.81
N ALA A 219 -7.43 -7.53 -0.49
CA ALA A 219 -7.74 -8.52 -1.52
C ALA A 219 -6.72 -9.68 -1.54
N TRP A 220 -5.47 -9.44 -1.11
CA TRP A 220 -4.45 -10.48 -0.93
C TRP A 220 -4.78 -11.47 0.20
N LEU A 221 -5.50 -11.05 1.23
CA LEU A 221 -5.98 -11.93 2.30
C LEU A 221 -7.41 -12.42 2.05
N ASN A 222 -8.08 -11.91 1.03
CA ASN A 222 -9.50 -12.13 0.73
C ASN A 222 -10.42 -11.86 1.96
N GLN A 223 -10.01 -10.91 2.80
CA GLN A 223 -10.76 -10.46 3.97
C GLN A 223 -10.35 -9.05 4.41
N CYS A 224 -11.12 -8.49 5.34
CA CYS A 224 -10.75 -7.21 5.94
C CYS A 224 -9.57 -7.36 6.90
N VAL A 225 -8.81 -6.27 7.06
CA VAL A 225 -7.93 -6.04 8.19
C VAL A 225 -8.66 -5.10 9.14
N GLY A 226 -8.84 -5.53 10.38
CA GLY A 226 -9.61 -4.81 11.39
C GLY A 226 -9.06 -5.06 12.79
N TYR A 227 -9.84 -4.73 13.80
CA TYR A 227 -9.40 -4.73 15.20
C TYR A 227 -8.74 -6.04 15.67
N ASN A 228 -9.35 -7.19 15.36
CA ASN A 228 -8.91 -8.48 15.92
C ASN A 228 -7.72 -9.11 15.16
N ASN A 229 -7.55 -8.81 13.86
CA ASN A 229 -6.52 -9.45 13.03
C ASN A 229 -5.37 -8.53 12.59
N HIS A 230 -5.37 -7.26 12.98
CA HIS A 230 -4.33 -6.31 12.57
C HIS A 230 -2.91 -6.81 12.92
N ARG A 231 -2.73 -7.44 14.09
CA ARG A 231 -1.45 -8.06 14.49
C ARG A 231 -0.97 -9.16 13.55
N TYR A 232 -1.88 -9.97 13.02
CA TYR A 232 -1.54 -11.06 12.11
C TYR A 232 -1.22 -10.54 10.72
N PHE A 233 -1.86 -9.44 10.31
CA PHE A 233 -1.47 -8.71 9.11
C PHE A 233 -0.03 -8.18 9.21
N PHE A 234 0.34 -7.53 10.33
CA PHE A 234 1.74 -7.13 10.56
C PHE A 234 2.70 -8.31 10.60
N LEU A 235 2.32 -9.41 11.26
CA LEU A 235 3.12 -10.64 11.28
C LEU A 235 3.40 -11.18 9.88
N PHE A 236 2.38 -11.19 9.02
CA PHE A 236 2.51 -11.59 7.62
C PHE A 236 3.42 -10.64 6.84
N LEU A 237 3.23 -9.31 6.95
CA LEU A 237 4.08 -8.33 6.26
C LEU A 237 5.56 -8.45 6.67
N PHE A 238 5.82 -8.59 7.97
CA PHE A 238 7.17 -8.80 8.49
C PHE A 238 7.77 -10.10 7.97
N THR A 239 7.02 -11.19 8.04
CA THR A 239 7.47 -12.51 7.59
C THR A 239 7.75 -12.51 6.08
N LEU A 240 6.87 -11.93 5.26
CA LEU A 240 7.07 -11.80 3.82
C LEU A 240 8.29 -10.94 3.49
N THR A 241 8.44 -9.80 4.16
CA THR A 241 9.61 -8.92 3.97
C THR A 241 10.90 -9.67 4.28
N GLN A 242 10.97 -10.35 5.43
CA GLN A 242 12.16 -11.08 5.82
C GLN A 242 12.43 -12.28 4.91
N PHE A 243 11.39 -13.02 4.51
CA PHE A 243 11.52 -14.13 3.58
C PHE A 243 12.14 -13.69 2.26
N CYS A 244 11.63 -12.60 1.67
CA CYS A 244 12.15 -12.06 0.42
C CYS A 244 13.56 -11.45 0.60
N ALA A 245 13.84 -10.75 1.70
CA ALA A 245 15.17 -10.18 1.97
C ALA A 245 16.23 -11.29 2.07
N TYR A 246 15.89 -12.36 2.79
CA TYR A 246 16.74 -13.53 2.94
C TYR A 246 16.92 -14.28 1.61
N GLY A 247 15.87 -14.46 0.82
CA GLY A 247 15.97 -15.04 -0.52
C GLY A 247 16.90 -14.25 -1.45
N PHE A 248 16.80 -12.92 -1.45
CA PHE A 248 17.72 -12.05 -2.19
C PHE A 248 19.17 -12.21 -1.71
N TYR A 249 19.39 -12.21 -0.39
CA TYR A 249 20.70 -12.44 0.20
C TYR A 249 21.31 -13.78 -0.27
N LEU A 250 20.55 -14.87 -0.20
CA LEU A 250 21.02 -16.19 -0.63
C LEU A 250 21.37 -16.20 -2.13
N CYS A 251 20.50 -15.71 -3.00
CA CYS A 251 20.77 -15.64 -4.45
C CYS A 251 22.03 -14.80 -4.75
N PHE A 252 22.21 -13.67 -4.06
CA PHE A 252 23.39 -12.83 -4.23
C PHE A 252 24.68 -13.54 -3.82
N GLN A 253 24.66 -14.26 -2.70
CA GLN A 253 25.83 -15.00 -2.20
C GLN A 253 26.15 -16.23 -3.06
N VAL A 254 25.13 -16.93 -3.58
CA VAL A 254 25.31 -18.00 -4.57
C VAL A 254 26.04 -17.47 -5.80
N TYR A 255 25.61 -16.35 -6.37
CA TYR A 255 26.30 -15.73 -7.50
C TYR A 255 27.72 -15.28 -7.18
N ARG A 256 27.97 -14.75 -5.99
CA ARG A 256 29.35 -14.45 -5.58
C ARG A 256 30.21 -15.70 -5.51
N GLY A 257 29.66 -16.83 -5.04
CA GLY A 257 30.33 -18.13 -5.05
C GLY A 257 30.68 -18.56 -6.48
N MET A 258 29.71 -18.48 -7.39
CA MET A 258 29.91 -18.84 -8.81
C MET A 258 30.98 -17.99 -9.50
N ILE A 259 31.15 -16.70 -9.14
CA ILE A 259 32.24 -15.86 -9.66
C ILE A 259 33.60 -16.50 -9.36
N ILE A 260 33.80 -16.98 -8.13
CA ILE A 260 35.07 -17.58 -7.71
C ILE A 260 35.21 -18.99 -8.30
N GLU A 261 34.16 -19.81 -8.21
CA GLU A 261 34.19 -21.19 -8.73
C GLU A 261 34.48 -21.26 -10.24
N TRP A 262 34.04 -20.25 -11.00
CA TRP A 262 34.29 -20.15 -12.43
C TRP A 262 35.59 -19.40 -12.77
N GLY A 263 36.37 -18.98 -11.76
CA GLY A 263 37.62 -18.25 -11.94
C GLY A 263 37.45 -16.86 -12.58
N LEU A 264 36.24 -16.28 -12.49
CA LEU A 264 35.93 -14.97 -13.07
C LEU A 264 36.57 -13.82 -12.28
N ASP A 265 36.92 -14.05 -11.02
CA ASP A 265 37.68 -13.13 -10.17
C ASP A 265 39.14 -12.98 -10.61
N HIS A 266 39.69 -13.98 -11.29
CA HIS A 266 41.03 -13.96 -11.90
C HIS A 266 41.02 -13.75 -13.42
N ALA A 267 39.85 -13.50 -14.03
CA ALA A 267 39.74 -13.33 -15.47
C ALA A 267 40.14 -11.91 -15.93
N TYR A 268 40.62 -11.79 -17.17
CA TYR A 268 41.00 -10.53 -17.81
C TYR A 268 40.30 -10.37 -19.17
N LEU A 269 40.05 -9.12 -19.56
CA LEU A 269 39.57 -8.74 -20.89
C LEU A 269 40.75 -8.20 -21.70
N LEU A 270 40.88 -8.66 -22.94
CA LEU A 270 41.88 -8.14 -23.88
C LEU A 270 41.30 -6.95 -24.65
N ASP A 271 41.89 -5.77 -24.53
CA ASP A 271 41.56 -4.65 -25.40
C ASP A 271 42.15 -4.90 -26.80
N ARG A 272 41.29 -5.07 -27.80
CA ARG A 272 41.69 -5.37 -29.18
C ARG A 272 42.49 -4.25 -29.85
N ARG A 273 42.45 -3.02 -29.33
CA ARG A 273 43.16 -1.86 -29.89
C ARG A 273 44.53 -1.65 -29.28
N THR A 274 44.67 -1.83 -27.97
CA THR A 274 45.92 -1.58 -27.24
C THR A 274 46.67 -2.86 -26.89
N GLY A 275 46.02 -4.03 -26.96
CA GLY A 275 46.57 -5.31 -26.50
C GLY A 275 46.64 -5.43 -24.98
N GLU A 276 46.09 -4.46 -24.24
CA GLU A 276 46.17 -4.41 -22.79
C GLU A 276 45.21 -5.43 -22.13
N GLN A 277 45.66 -6.05 -21.04
CA GLN A 277 44.86 -6.95 -20.22
C GLN A 277 44.20 -6.17 -19.08
N ILE A 278 42.88 -6.07 -19.11
CA ILE A 278 42.09 -5.35 -18.11
C ILE A 278 41.40 -6.37 -17.20
N PRO A 279 41.64 -6.36 -15.87
CA PRO A 279 41.00 -7.30 -14.96
C PRO A 279 39.47 -7.20 -15.02
N LEU A 280 38.80 -8.34 -14.95
CA LEU A 280 37.35 -8.40 -15.02
C LEU A 280 36.73 -7.83 -13.75
N SER A 281 36.19 -6.61 -13.84
CA SER A 281 35.50 -5.99 -12.71
C SER A 281 34.33 -6.86 -12.21
N PHE A 282 34.07 -6.84 -10.89
CA PHE A 282 32.92 -7.53 -10.27
C PHE A 282 31.60 -7.29 -11.00
N ARG A 283 31.33 -6.05 -11.44
CA ARG A 283 30.12 -5.72 -12.19
C ARG A 283 29.99 -6.52 -13.48
N LYS A 284 31.09 -6.65 -14.25
CA LYS A 284 31.11 -7.40 -15.51
C LYS A 284 30.96 -8.90 -15.26
N ALA A 285 31.65 -9.44 -14.25
CA ALA A 285 31.50 -10.84 -13.83
C ALA A 285 30.05 -11.15 -13.39
N MET A 286 29.47 -10.29 -12.55
CA MET A 286 28.08 -10.42 -12.11
C MET A 286 27.10 -10.36 -13.28
N THR A 287 27.28 -9.41 -14.22
CA THR A 287 26.43 -9.37 -15.41
C THR A 287 26.59 -10.61 -16.28
N HIS A 288 27.79 -11.18 -16.38
CA HIS A 288 28.01 -12.40 -17.16
C HIS A 288 27.21 -13.58 -16.57
N ILE A 289 27.28 -13.79 -15.25
CA ILE A 289 26.52 -14.84 -14.56
C ILE A 289 25.02 -14.62 -14.67
N LEU A 290 24.53 -13.39 -14.45
CA LEU A 290 23.11 -13.06 -14.61
C LEU A 290 22.55 -13.42 -16.00
N HIS A 291 23.35 -13.28 -17.06
CA HIS A 291 22.94 -13.67 -18.41
C HIS A 291 22.95 -15.18 -18.63
N ARG A 292 23.86 -15.90 -17.97
CA ARG A 292 24.02 -17.35 -18.04
C ARG A 292 22.91 -18.06 -17.25
N ASP A 293 22.74 -17.69 -15.98
CA ASP A 293 21.80 -18.31 -15.04
C ASP A 293 20.63 -17.40 -14.71
N ARG A 294 19.77 -17.17 -15.71
CA ARG A 294 18.67 -16.20 -15.64
C ARG A 294 17.65 -16.47 -14.52
N ILE A 295 17.53 -17.73 -14.08
CA ILE A 295 16.51 -18.15 -13.11
C ILE A 295 16.85 -17.68 -11.69
N ILE A 296 18.07 -17.94 -11.20
CA ILE A 296 18.51 -17.47 -9.88
C ILE A 296 18.45 -15.93 -9.81
N GLY A 297 18.80 -15.29 -10.92
CA GLY A 297 18.82 -13.84 -11.05
C GLY A 297 17.42 -13.24 -11.05
N SER A 298 16.48 -13.84 -11.78
CA SER A 298 15.09 -13.37 -11.78
C SER A 298 14.44 -13.53 -10.40
N ILE A 299 14.69 -14.66 -9.72
CA ILE A 299 14.24 -14.87 -8.33
C ILE A 299 14.85 -13.83 -7.40
N GLY A 300 16.17 -13.63 -7.45
CA GLY A 300 16.87 -12.65 -6.61
C GLY A 300 16.37 -11.22 -6.82
N ILE A 301 16.20 -10.81 -8.08
CA ILE A 301 15.67 -9.47 -8.43
C ILE A 301 14.23 -9.31 -7.95
N LEU A 302 13.36 -10.30 -8.20
CA LEU A 302 11.98 -10.27 -7.72
C LEU A 302 11.93 -10.16 -6.19
N SER A 303 12.71 -10.98 -5.48
CA SER A 303 12.84 -10.94 -4.03
C SER A 303 13.28 -9.56 -3.51
N PHE A 304 14.25 -8.91 -4.15
CA PHE A 304 14.68 -7.57 -3.78
C PHE A 304 13.57 -6.53 -3.96
N VAL A 305 12.90 -6.53 -5.12
CA VAL A 305 11.81 -5.58 -5.41
C VAL A 305 10.66 -5.75 -4.41
N ILE A 306 10.24 -6.98 -4.14
CA ILE A 306 9.17 -7.27 -3.18
C ILE A 306 9.58 -6.85 -1.77
N THR A 307 10.83 -7.09 -1.36
CA THR A 307 11.36 -6.65 -0.05
C THR A 307 11.19 -5.14 0.11
N VAL A 308 11.63 -4.34 -0.86
CA VAL A 308 11.57 -2.87 -0.78
C VAL A 308 10.13 -2.38 -0.70
N VAL A 309 9.25 -2.88 -1.58
CA VAL A 309 7.85 -2.43 -1.65
C VAL A 309 7.09 -2.80 -0.38
N VAL A 310 7.19 -4.06 0.07
CA VAL A 310 6.47 -4.54 1.26
C VAL A 310 7.03 -3.88 2.53
N PHE A 311 8.34 -3.66 2.61
CA PHE A 311 8.95 -2.96 3.75
C PHE A 311 8.45 -1.51 3.88
N ILE A 312 8.43 -0.75 2.79
CA ILE A 312 7.91 0.64 2.79
C ILE A 312 6.43 0.64 3.22
N PHE A 313 5.63 -0.27 2.67
CA PHE A 313 4.23 -0.40 3.04
C PHE A 313 4.06 -0.78 4.52
N MET A 314 4.86 -1.71 5.04
CA MET A 314 4.85 -2.10 6.45
C MET A 314 5.22 -0.94 7.37
N VAL A 315 6.25 -0.15 7.03
CA VAL A 315 6.65 1.04 7.80
C VAL A 315 5.53 2.08 7.82
N TYR A 316 4.86 2.31 6.68
CA TYR A 316 3.72 3.21 6.62
C TYR A 316 2.55 2.74 7.50
N GLN A 317 2.21 1.46 7.44
CA GLN A 317 1.18 0.89 8.30
C GLN A 317 1.54 0.97 9.79
N LEU A 318 2.82 0.75 10.13
CA LEU A 318 3.30 0.89 11.50
C LEU A 318 3.23 2.35 11.99
N TYR A 319 3.51 3.32 11.11
CA TYR A 319 3.34 4.74 11.38
C TYR A 319 1.88 5.08 11.69
N LEU A 320 0.92 4.64 10.86
CA LEU A 320 -0.51 4.86 11.11
C LEU A 320 -0.94 4.22 12.43
N ALA A 321 -0.57 2.95 12.64
CA ALA A 321 -0.84 2.24 13.88
C ALA A 321 -0.26 2.98 15.10
N GLY A 322 0.96 3.52 15.01
CA GLY A 322 1.59 4.31 16.06
C GLY A 322 0.87 5.64 16.34
N ARG A 323 0.23 6.26 15.34
CA ARG A 323 -0.60 7.47 15.50
C ARG A 323 -2.03 7.16 15.94
N GLY A 324 -2.36 5.89 16.23
CA GLY A 324 -3.71 5.50 16.62
C GLY A 324 -4.70 5.59 15.47
N LEU A 325 -4.24 5.60 14.21
CA LEU A 325 -5.05 5.73 13.02
C LEU A 325 -5.15 4.40 12.27
N THR A 326 -6.27 4.19 11.59
CA THR A 326 -6.38 3.21 10.51
C THR A 326 -6.22 3.87 9.14
N THR A 327 -5.94 3.09 8.09
CA THR A 327 -5.91 3.58 6.70
C THR A 327 -7.23 4.28 6.36
N ASN A 328 -8.38 3.69 6.71
CA ASN A 328 -9.70 4.30 6.49
C ASN A 328 -9.89 5.62 7.29
N GLU A 329 -9.27 5.76 8.45
CA GLU A 329 -9.31 6.99 9.24
C GLU A 329 -8.40 8.08 8.70
N ALA A 330 -7.20 7.74 8.22
CA ALA A 330 -6.32 8.71 7.57
C ALA A 330 -7.05 9.46 6.44
N PHE A 331 -7.80 8.74 5.60
CA PHE A 331 -8.66 9.36 4.58
C PHE A 331 -9.77 10.25 5.16
N LYS A 332 -10.39 9.85 6.28
CA LYS A 332 -11.42 10.67 6.93
C LYS A 332 -10.85 11.95 7.51
N TRP A 333 -9.65 11.91 8.09
CA TRP A 333 -8.96 13.08 8.62
C TRP A 333 -8.58 14.06 7.51
N GLU A 334 -8.16 13.55 6.35
CA GLU A 334 -7.94 14.40 5.16
C GLU A 334 -9.25 15.09 4.72
N MET A 335 -10.37 14.34 4.66
CA MET A 335 -11.68 14.93 4.34
C MET A 335 -12.15 15.95 5.39
N LEU A 336 -11.76 15.77 6.66
CA LEU A 336 -12.09 16.68 7.74
C LEU A 336 -11.29 17.98 7.65
N GLU A 337 -9.98 17.91 7.40
CA GLU A 337 -9.13 19.08 7.11
C GLU A 337 -9.75 19.90 5.97
N ASP A 338 -10.18 19.22 4.92
CA ASP A 338 -10.83 19.81 3.76
C ASP A 338 -12.18 20.50 4.11
N ALA A 339 -12.90 19.99 5.11
CA ALA A 339 -14.14 20.57 5.62
C ALA A 339 -13.89 21.76 6.56
N ILE A 340 -12.78 21.75 7.31
CA ILE A 340 -12.32 22.88 8.13
C ILE A 340 -11.96 24.05 7.20
N ASP A 341 -11.22 23.80 6.12
CA ASP A 341 -10.83 24.82 5.13
C ASP A 341 -12.05 25.50 4.47
N ARG A 342 -13.17 24.79 4.34
CA ARG A 342 -14.44 25.35 3.84
C ARG A 342 -15.28 26.05 4.91
N GLY A 343 -14.91 25.92 6.18
CA GLY A 343 -15.67 26.45 7.32
C GLY A 343 -16.92 25.67 7.69
N ASP A 344 -16.98 24.37 7.33
CA ASP A 344 -18.12 23.50 7.64
C ASP A 344 -18.09 22.95 9.09
N ILE A 345 -16.95 23.04 9.78
CA ILE A 345 -16.70 22.42 11.10
C ILE A 345 -16.70 23.46 12.22
N TRP A 346 -17.42 23.13 13.30
CA TRP A 346 -17.66 24.02 14.43
C TRP A 346 -17.40 23.27 15.73
N ILE A 347 -16.76 23.93 16.70
CA ILE A 347 -16.72 23.49 18.08
C ILE A 347 -17.94 24.03 18.78
N VAL A 348 -18.68 23.13 19.42
CA VAL A 348 -19.87 23.42 20.19
C VAL A 348 -19.59 23.14 21.64
N GLU A 349 -19.91 24.11 22.48
CA GLU A 349 -19.84 24.02 23.93
C GLU A 349 -21.26 24.10 24.46
N GLU A 350 -21.76 22.99 25.00
CA GLU A 350 -23.10 22.86 25.55
C GLU A 350 -23.02 22.71 27.06
N THR A 351 -23.80 23.50 27.79
CA THR A 351 -23.93 23.37 29.25
C THR A 351 -25.23 22.64 29.58
N LEU A 352 -25.11 21.42 30.11
CA LEU A 352 -26.23 20.58 30.50
C LEU A 352 -26.55 20.78 31.99
N THR A 353 -27.83 21.02 32.29
CA THR A 353 -28.36 20.98 33.66
C THR A 353 -29.06 19.65 33.89
N THR A 354 -28.56 18.84 34.82
CA THR A 354 -29.23 17.60 35.24
C THR A 354 -30.44 17.93 36.11
N LYS A 355 -31.59 17.29 35.86
CA LYS A 355 -32.74 17.40 36.76
C LYS A 355 -32.43 16.69 38.08
N PRO A 356 -32.84 17.24 39.24
CA PRO A 356 -32.57 16.61 40.53
C PRO A 356 -33.28 15.25 40.61
N THR A 357 -32.51 14.20 40.89
CA THR A 357 -33.04 12.89 41.24
C THR A 357 -33.53 12.92 42.68
N THR A 358 -34.82 12.70 42.89
CA THR A 358 -35.44 12.69 44.23
C THR A 358 -35.14 11.37 44.95
N ASN A 359 -33.96 11.26 45.55
CA ASN A 359 -33.68 10.26 46.58
C ASN A 359 -33.10 11.00 47.80
N GLY A 360 -33.96 11.28 48.79
CA GLY A 360 -33.57 11.65 50.15
C GLY A 360 -32.67 12.87 50.31
N SER A 361 -33.28 14.03 50.61
CA SER A 361 -32.69 15.16 51.33
C SER A 361 -31.24 15.51 51.00
N THR A 362 -30.98 16.00 49.79
CA THR A 362 -30.25 17.25 49.44
C THR A 362 -30.27 17.34 47.90
N ALA A 363 -30.98 18.31 47.33
CA ALA A 363 -31.04 18.47 45.87
C ALA A 363 -29.86 19.32 45.39
N THR A 364 -28.79 18.68 44.90
CA THR A 364 -27.68 19.37 44.22
C THR A 364 -27.85 19.24 42.71
N SER A 365 -28.14 20.35 42.02
CA SER A 365 -28.05 20.43 40.56
C SER A 365 -26.59 20.56 40.15
N SER A 366 -26.08 19.62 39.35
CA SER A 366 -24.74 19.70 38.77
C SER A 366 -24.82 20.20 37.33
N ASN A 367 -24.05 21.23 36.99
CA ASN A 367 -23.88 21.67 35.60
C ASN A 367 -22.68 20.95 34.99
N GLU A 368 -22.90 20.22 33.90
CA GLU A 368 -21.84 19.57 33.12
C GLU A 368 -21.64 20.34 31.82
N THR A 369 -20.41 20.77 31.54
CA THR A 369 -20.08 21.43 30.27
C THR A 369 -19.43 20.42 29.35
N ARG A 370 -19.97 20.25 28.14
CA ARG A 370 -19.42 19.37 27.11
C ARG A 370 -18.96 20.18 25.92
N GLN A 371 -17.74 19.92 25.46
CA GLN A 371 -17.18 20.52 24.27
C GLN A 371 -16.90 19.42 23.26
N PHE A 372 -17.42 19.58 22.03
CA PHE A 372 -17.15 18.64 20.93
C PHE A 372 -17.17 19.37 19.59
N ALA A 373 -16.44 18.83 18.62
CA ALA A 373 -16.49 19.33 17.25
C ALA A 373 -17.63 18.63 16.50
N ARG A 374 -18.37 19.38 15.67
CA ARG A 374 -19.41 18.83 14.81
C ARG A 374 -19.40 19.47 13.43
N ASN A 375 -19.89 18.72 12.45
CA ASN A 375 -20.19 19.27 11.14
C ASN A 375 -21.53 20.02 11.20
N ARG A 376 -21.59 21.28 10.73
CA ARG A 376 -22.81 22.10 10.76
C ARG A 376 -24.02 21.43 10.08
N ARG A 377 -23.78 20.53 9.13
CA ARG A 377 -24.83 19.81 8.39
C ARG A 377 -25.37 18.58 9.15
N GLN A 378 -24.68 18.10 10.17
CA GLN A 378 -25.16 16.99 11.00
C GLN A 378 -26.01 17.54 12.15
N LYS A 379 -27.30 17.20 12.16
CA LYS A 379 -28.17 17.43 13.32
C LYS A 379 -27.95 16.29 14.33
N THR A 380 -27.28 16.56 15.44
CA THR A 380 -27.31 15.65 16.59
C THR A 380 -28.68 15.72 17.25
N LYS A 381 -29.27 14.57 17.60
CA LYS A 381 -30.47 14.53 18.44
C LYS A 381 -30.00 14.64 19.89
N PRO A 382 -30.36 15.70 20.64
CA PRO A 382 -30.02 15.78 22.05
C PRO A 382 -30.73 14.67 22.83
N ASP A 383 -30.07 14.15 23.86
CA ASP A 383 -30.67 13.21 24.80
C ASP A 383 -31.89 13.87 25.48
N PRO A 384 -33.10 13.29 25.37
CA PRO A 384 -34.32 13.87 25.92
C PRO A 384 -34.33 14.00 27.46
N SER A 385 -33.38 13.39 28.16
CA SER A 385 -33.26 13.47 29.63
C SER A 385 -32.62 14.77 30.13
N ASN A 386 -31.86 15.49 29.29
CA ASN A 386 -31.08 16.67 29.69
C ASN A 386 -31.68 17.97 29.13
N THR A 387 -31.70 19.03 29.94
CA THR A 387 -32.09 20.37 29.49
C THR A 387 -30.81 21.14 29.14
N ILE A 388 -30.72 21.63 27.90
CA ILE A 388 -29.59 22.45 27.44
C ILE A 388 -29.80 23.87 27.95
N SER A 389 -28.91 24.35 28.80
CA SER A 389 -28.99 25.68 29.41
C SER A 389 -28.32 26.77 28.58
N SER A 390 -27.23 26.45 27.88
CA SER A 390 -26.55 27.37 26.94
C SER A 390 -25.80 26.60 25.86
N ILE A 391 -25.69 27.21 24.67
CA ILE A 391 -24.91 26.70 23.53
C ILE A 391 -24.02 27.83 23.03
N LYS A 392 -22.71 27.59 22.98
CA LYS A 392 -21.74 28.45 22.28
C LYS A 392 -21.17 27.69 21.10
N GLU A 393 -21.06 28.35 19.95
CA GLU A 393 -20.49 27.77 18.75
C GLU A 393 -19.35 28.65 18.23
N ARG A 394 -18.22 28.04 17.88
CA ARG A 394 -17.13 28.72 17.17
C ARG A 394 -16.65 27.87 16.02
N GLN A 395 -16.29 28.50 14.92
CA GLN A 395 -15.72 27.81 13.77
C GLN A 395 -14.31 27.31 14.08
N VAL A 396 -13.99 26.11 13.63
CA VAL A 396 -12.62 25.54 13.67
C VAL A 396 -11.79 26.18 12.57
N LYS A 397 -10.56 26.63 12.88
CA LYS A 397 -9.67 27.27 11.88
C LYS A 397 -8.54 26.36 11.42
N SER A 398 -8.09 25.43 12.26
CA SER A 398 -7.06 24.46 11.90
C SER A 398 -7.35 23.07 12.45
N LEU A 399 -6.75 22.05 11.84
CA LEU A 399 -6.88 20.66 12.28
C LEU A 399 -6.34 20.45 13.70
N ASP A 400 -5.32 21.21 14.09
CA ASP A 400 -4.71 21.15 15.43
C ASP A 400 -5.69 21.51 16.58
N GLU A 401 -6.82 22.14 16.25
CA GLU A 401 -7.87 22.43 17.25
C GLU A 401 -8.82 21.25 17.47
N VAL A 402 -8.72 20.19 16.67
CA VAL A 402 -9.54 18.99 16.78
C VAL A 402 -8.70 17.88 17.41
N ASP A 403 -9.08 17.47 18.62
CA ASP A 403 -8.40 16.39 19.31
C ASP A 403 -8.76 15.02 18.68
N ASN A 404 -7.75 14.20 18.45
CA ASN A 404 -7.96 12.81 18.05
C ASN A 404 -8.03 11.95 19.31
N ILE A 405 -9.24 11.80 19.87
CA ILE A 405 -9.49 11.04 21.10
C ILE A 405 -9.09 9.56 21.01
N TYR A 406 -8.75 9.06 19.81
CA TYR A 406 -8.26 7.69 19.59
C TYR A 406 -6.73 7.56 19.58
N ASP A 407 -5.98 8.68 19.60
CA ASP A 407 -4.53 8.66 19.75
C ASP A 407 -4.17 8.57 21.24
N LEU A 408 -3.89 7.34 21.70
CA LEU A 408 -3.48 7.05 23.07
C LEU A 408 -1.97 7.26 23.30
N GLY A 409 -1.27 7.80 22.31
CA GLY A 409 0.18 7.87 22.26
C GLY A 409 0.83 6.60 21.69
N PHE A 410 2.01 6.79 21.07
CA PHE A 410 2.68 5.79 20.24
C PHE A 410 2.71 4.38 20.82
N LYS A 411 3.18 4.24 22.06
CA LYS A 411 3.30 2.93 22.73
C LYS A 411 1.94 2.26 22.95
N GLN A 412 0.95 3.01 23.43
CA GLN A 412 -0.37 2.46 23.78
C GLN A 412 -1.16 2.08 22.52
N ASN A 413 -1.04 2.88 21.46
CA ASN A 413 -1.65 2.58 20.17
C ASN A 413 -1.11 1.26 19.60
N LEU A 414 0.22 1.06 19.62
CA LEU A 414 0.83 -0.20 19.18
C LEU A 414 0.43 -1.38 20.07
N LEU A 415 0.38 -1.20 21.39
CA LEU A 415 -0.10 -2.25 22.30
C LEU A 415 -1.53 -2.67 21.98
N GLN A 416 -2.43 -1.74 21.68
CA GLN A 416 -3.80 -2.06 21.27
C GLN A 416 -3.86 -2.85 19.96
N VAL A 417 -2.94 -2.59 19.02
CA VAL A 417 -2.86 -3.30 17.74
C VAL A 417 -2.31 -4.71 17.91
N PHE A 418 -1.22 -4.89 18.66
CA PHE A 418 -0.57 -6.19 18.82
C PHE A 418 -1.25 -7.07 19.88
N PHE A 419 -1.88 -6.47 20.88
CA PHE A 419 -2.55 -7.15 22.00
C PHE A 419 -3.98 -6.60 22.21
N PRO A 420 -4.88 -6.75 21.22
CA PRO A 420 -6.25 -6.29 21.35
C PRO A 420 -7.02 -7.08 22.42
N LYS A 421 -7.93 -6.39 23.13
CA LYS A 421 -8.94 -7.03 23.99
C LYS A 421 -10.00 -7.70 23.11
N ILE A 422 -10.12 -9.02 23.16
CA ILE A 422 -11.06 -9.78 22.32
C ILE A 422 -12.41 -9.91 23.06
N PRO A 423 -13.56 -9.81 22.37
CA PRO A 423 -14.86 -10.07 22.99
C PRO A 423 -14.93 -11.50 23.56
N PRO A 424 -15.60 -11.72 24.70
CA PRO A 424 -15.84 -13.06 25.22
C PRO A 424 -16.68 -13.88 24.21
N HIS A 425 -16.33 -15.15 24.06
CA HIS A 425 -16.95 -16.10 23.12
C HIS A 425 -18.35 -16.54 23.55
#